data_AF-A0A258E6H1-F1
#
_entry.id   AF-A0A258E6H1-F1
#
_cell.length_a   1.000
_cell.length_b   1.000
_cell.length_c   1.000
_cell.angle_alpha   90.00
_cell.angle_beta   90.00
_cell.angle_gamma   90.00
#
_symmetry.space_group_name_H-M   'P 1'
#
loop_
_entity.id
_entity.type
_entity.pdbx_description
1 polymer ?
#
loop_
_entity_poly.entity_id
_entity_poly.type
_entity_poly.pdbx_seq_one_letter_code
_entity_poly.pdbx_strand_id
1 'polypeptide(L)'
;MDAKPRVRVKAGARRVAAAPALPAAARPARATMRYLRDDRAGTLSMRRAVTRDSAIDVRQSAERASALALDFMHNCGWISGVADQVIVDTIGTELKLNLRPDLSKLGYDEQERSAWCRMVEAAWRRWAWNPAECDLAGKATVAEMLDGAMRHFLGYGESIGVLSFLPMPDRV
;
A
#
# COMPACT_ATOMS: atom_id res chain seq x y z
N MET A 1 58.12 -34.77 -31.52
CA MET A 1 57.90 -34.62 -30.06
C MET A 1 57.83 -33.13 -29.78
N ASP A 2 56.65 -32.54 -29.92
CA ASP A 2 56.45 -31.09 -29.77
C ASP A 2 56.27 -30.70 -28.30
N ALA A 3 57.12 -29.81 -27.82
CA ALA A 3 57.09 -29.32 -26.44
C ALA A 3 55.99 -28.26 -26.28
N LYS A 4 55.01 -28.54 -25.41
CA LYS A 4 53.89 -27.65 -25.09
C LYS A 4 54.39 -26.29 -24.58
N PRO A 5 53.95 -25.15 -25.16
CA PRO A 5 54.44 -23.85 -24.76
C PRO A 5 53.90 -23.45 -23.38
N ARG A 6 54.81 -23.06 -22.46
CA ARG A 6 54.48 -22.58 -21.12
C ARG A 6 54.36 -21.07 -21.13
N VAL A 7 53.13 -20.56 -21.13
CA VAL A 7 52.85 -19.13 -20.98
C VAL A 7 52.84 -18.78 -19.48
N ARG A 8 53.67 -17.82 -19.07
CA ARG A 8 53.60 -17.22 -17.72
C ARG A 8 52.73 -15.98 -17.77
N VAL A 9 51.61 -16.01 -17.06
CA VAL A 9 50.73 -14.86 -16.88
C VAL A 9 51.16 -14.10 -15.62
N LYS A 10 51.25 -12.77 -15.70
CA LYS A 10 51.63 -11.91 -14.57
C LYS A 10 50.47 -11.89 -13.57
N ALA A 11 50.67 -12.43 -12.37
CA ALA A 11 49.67 -12.37 -11.31
C ALA A 11 49.39 -10.91 -10.95
N GLY A 12 48.14 -10.47 -11.10
CA GLY A 12 47.71 -9.14 -10.69
C GLY A 12 47.93 -8.99 -9.19
N ALA A 13 48.69 -7.96 -8.80
CA ALA A 13 48.85 -7.58 -7.40
C ALA A 13 47.48 -7.10 -6.88
N ARG A 14 46.76 -7.99 -6.21
CA ARG A 14 45.54 -7.63 -5.49
C ARG A 14 45.98 -6.77 -4.31
N ARG A 15 45.73 -5.46 -4.36
CA ARG A 15 45.83 -4.60 -3.17
C ARG A 15 44.84 -5.16 -2.15
N VAL A 16 45.35 -5.77 -1.10
CA VAL A 16 44.56 -6.10 0.08
C VAL A 16 44.16 -4.76 0.67
N ALA A 17 42.86 -4.44 0.64
CA ALA A 17 42.34 -3.28 1.35
C ALA A 17 42.75 -3.42 2.81
N ALA A 18 43.31 -2.35 3.38
CA ALA A 18 43.66 -2.31 4.79
C ALA A 18 42.45 -2.76 5.63
N ALA A 19 42.70 -3.61 6.63
CA ALA A 19 41.67 -4.07 7.55
C ALA A 19 40.85 -2.88 8.06
N PRO A 20 39.51 -2.98 8.12
CA PRO A 20 38.71 -1.91 8.69
C PRO A 20 39.19 -1.66 10.12
N ALA A 21 39.52 -0.41 10.41
CA ALA A 21 39.90 -0.01 11.76
C ALA A 21 38.81 -0.46 12.73
N LEU A 22 39.19 -1.25 13.74
CA LEU A 22 38.29 -1.63 14.82
C LEU A 22 37.61 -0.36 15.36
N PRO A 23 36.29 -0.35 15.58
CA PRO A 23 35.61 0.81 16.12
C PRO A 23 36.28 1.19 17.45
N ALA A 24 36.76 2.43 17.54
CA ALA A 24 37.35 2.96 18.76
C ALA A 24 36.40 2.68 19.93
N ALA A 25 36.91 2.04 21.00
CA ALA A 25 36.12 1.74 22.18
C ALA A 25 35.40 3.02 22.65
N ALA A 26 34.07 2.96 22.70
CA ALA A 26 33.24 4.08 23.10
C ALA A 26 33.70 4.57 24.48
N ARG A 27 34.22 5.80 24.55
CA ARG A 27 34.61 6.42 25.84
C ARG A 27 33.38 6.38 26.76
N PRO A 28 33.51 5.90 28.01
CA PRO A 28 32.39 5.94 28.93
C PRO A 28 31.98 7.40 29.10
N ALA A 29 30.71 7.71 28.80
CA ALA A 29 30.17 9.04 28.95
C ALA A 29 30.36 9.48 30.41
N ARG A 30 31.08 10.59 30.62
CA ARG A 30 31.28 11.17 31.95
C ARG A 30 29.91 11.39 32.60
N ALA A 31 29.67 10.79 33.76
CA ALA A 31 28.47 11.06 34.54
C ALA A 31 28.49 12.54 34.94
N THR A 32 27.58 13.33 34.36
CA THR A 32 27.35 14.72 34.77
C THR A 32 25.94 14.80 35.31
N MET A 33 25.79 15.31 36.54
CA MET A 33 24.49 15.55 37.15
C MET A 33 23.76 16.63 36.34
N ARG A 34 22.71 16.20 35.63
CA ARG A 34 21.75 17.08 34.94
C ARG A 34 20.36 16.52 35.20
N TYR A 35 19.43 17.39 35.55
CA TYR A 35 18.04 17.02 35.81
C TYR A 35 17.37 16.51 34.53
N LEU A 36 16.49 15.49 34.64
CA LEU A 36 15.74 14.87 33.52
C LEU A 36 16.62 14.27 32.40
N ARG A 37 17.74 13.63 32.76
CA ARG A 37 18.57 12.94 31.76
C ARG A 37 18.12 11.50 31.55
N ASP A 38 18.16 11.12 30.29
CA ASP A 38 17.92 9.76 29.87
C ASP A 38 18.96 8.80 30.48
N ASP A 39 18.50 7.65 30.96
CA ASP A 39 19.38 6.58 31.41
C ASP A 39 19.95 5.83 30.21
N ARG A 40 20.88 4.89 30.44
CA ARG A 40 21.45 4.08 29.35
C ARG A 40 20.37 3.28 28.59
N ALA A 41 19.25 3.01 29.26
CA ALA A 41 18.09 2.34 28.68
C ALA A 41 17.19 3.28 27.85
N GLY A 42 17.46 4.58 27.83
CA GLY A 42 16.78 5.53 26.96
C GLY A 42 15.34 5.84 27.39
N THR A 43 14.96 5.51 28.62
CA THR A 43 13.55 5.44 29.03
C THR A 43 12.80 6.78 28.98
N LEU A 44 13.49 7.89 29.23
CA LEU A 44 12.93 9.24 29.20
C LEU A 44 12.93 9.84 27.78
N SER A 45 13.90 9.52 26.91
CA SER A 45 13.84 9.97 25.50
C SER A 45 12.88 9.13 24.66
N MET A 46 12.69 7.85 25.00
CA MET A 46 11.73 6.96 24.33
C MET A 46 10.29 7.42 24.55
N ARG A 47 10.00 8.06 25.69
CA ARG A 47 8.66 8.58 26.02
C ARG A 47 8.65 10.10 25.87
N ARG A 48 8.31 10.58 24.68
CA ARG A 48 8.07 12.00 24.45
C ARG A 48 6.81 12.43 25.23
N ALA A 49 6.98 12.88 26.47
CA ALA A 49 5.89 13.45 27.26
C ALA A 49 5.51 14.81 26.64
N VAL A 50 4.35 14.86 25.99
CA VAL A 50 3.81 16.12 25.46
C VAL A 50 2.60 16.52 26.29
N THR A 51 2.55 17.77 26.71
CA THR A 51 1.44 18.35 27.49
C THR A 51 0.24 18.77 26.64
N ARG A 52 0.29 18.50 25.33
CA ARG A 52 -0.78 18.84 24.39
C ARG A 52 -1.91 17.83 24.47
N ASP A 53 -3.08 18.24 24.00
CA ASP A 53 -4.22 17.36 23.83
C ASP A 53 -3.86 16.13 22.98
N SER A 54 -4.32 14.97 23.41
CA SER A 54 -4.02 13.68 22.77
C SER A 54 -4.52 13.64 21.34
N ALA A 55 -5.63 14.32 21.02
CA ALA A 55 -6.16 14.41 19.67
C ALA A 55 -5.15 15.03 18.68
N ILE A 56 -4.40 16.05 19.12
CA ILE A 56 -3.37 16.70 18.29
C ILE A 56 -2.20 15.75 18.06
N ASP A 57 -1.82 14.97 19.08
CA ASP A 57 -0.71 14.03 18.99
C ASP A 57 -1.03 12.86 18.05
N VAL A 58 -2.25 12.33 18.13
CA VAL A 58 -2.77 11.32 17.20
C VAL A 58 -2.77 11.86 15.77
N ARG A 59 -3.30 13.06 15.55
CA ARG A 59 -3.35 13.67 14.21
C ARG A 59 -1.96 13.84 13.59
N GLN A 60 -1.00 14.37 14.34
CA GLN A 60 0.37 14.54 13.84
C GLN A 60 1.06 13.21 13.56
N SER A 61 0.82 12.20 14.39
CA SER A 61 1.37 10.86 14.20
C SER A 61 0.76 10.18 12.98
N ALA A 62 -0.55 10.32 12.77
CA ALA A 62 -1.27 9.80 11.60
C ALA A 62 -0.76 10.44 10.31
N GLU A 63 -0.64 11.78 10.26
CA GLU A 63 -0.12 12.49 9.09
C GLU A 63 1.29 12.04 8.71
N ARG A 64 2.18 11.88 9.71
CA ARG A 64 3.53 11.38 9.48
C ARG A 64 3.53 9.92 9.02
N ALA A 65 2.69 9.07 9.60
CA ALA A 65 2.58 7.67 9.22
C ALA A 65 2.11 7.52 7.77
N SER A 66 1.08 8.29 7.36
CA SER A 66 0.57 8.28 5.99
C SER A 66 1.59 8.80 4.98
N ALA A 67 2.31 9.86 5.31
CA ALA A 67 3.39 10.37 4.46
C ALA A 67 4.48 9.30 4.22
N LEU A 68 4.88 8.58 5.27
CA LEU A 68 5.85 7.48 5.16
C LEU A 68 5.29 6.28 4.38
N ALA A 69 4.02 5.93 4.60
CA ALA A 69 3.37 4.84 3.88
C ALA A 69 3.35 5.10 2.37
N LEU A 70 3.00 6.32 1.95
CA LEU A 70 3.02 6.74 0.55
C LEU A 70 4.44 6.77 -0.02
N ASP A 71 5.40 7.31 0.73
CA ASP A 71 6.80 7.32 0.33
C ASP A 71 7.32 5.90 0.08
N PHE A 72 7.01 4.97 0.99
CA PHE A 72 7.37 3.56 0.82
C PHE A 72 6.67 2.89 -0.35
N MET A 73 5.38 3.15 -0.57
CA MET A 73 4.66 2.58 -1.72
C MET A 73 5.24 3.07 -3.05
N HIS A 74 5.74 4.30 -3.14
CA HIS A 74 6.29 4.84 -4.39
C HIS A 74 7.79 4.54 -4.57
N ASN A 75 8.57 4.54 -3.49
CA ASN A 75 10.04 4.52 -3.56
C ASN A 75 10.66 3.20 -3.08
N CYS A 76 9.90 2.29 -2.47
CA CYS A 76 10.37 0.97 -2.07
C CYS A 76 9.69 -0.12 -2.91
N GLY A 77 10.44 -0.70 -3.86
CA GLY A 77 9.91 -1.76 -4.74
C GLY A 77 9.39 -2.99 -3.99
N TRP A 78 9.95 -3.32 -2.82
CA TRP A 78 9.44 -4.41 -1.99
C TRP A 78 8.05 -4.10 -1.40
N ILE A 79 7.86 -2.89 -0.86
CA ILE A 79 6.57 -2.48 -0.28
C ILE A 79 5.52 -2.29 -1.39
N SER A 80 5.91 -1.71 -2.52
CA SER A 80 5.03 -1.64 -3.70
C SER A 80 4.54 -3.02 -4.12
N GLY A 81 5.43 -4.00 -4.22
CA GLY A 81 5.04 -5.37 -4.59
C GLY A 81 4.12 -6.04 -3.57
N VAL A 82 4.34 -5.80 -2.26
CA VAL A 82 3.43 -6.27 -1.20
C VAL A 82 2.07 -5.60 -1.31
N ALA A 83 2.01 -4.30 -1.56
CA ALA A 83 0.76 -3.57 -1.76
C ALA A 83 -0.01 -4.11 -2.97
N ASP A 84 0.67 -4.32 -4.10
CA ASP A 84 0.07 -4.90 -5.30
C ASP A 84 -0.49 -6.30 -5.03
N GLN A 85 0.21 -7.13 -4.27
CA GLN A 85 -0.28 -8.45 -3.87
C GLN A 85 -1.54 -8.37 -3.01
N VAL A 86 -1.57 -7.47 -2.01
CA VAL A 86 -2.76 -7.25 -1.17
C VAL A 86 -3.96 -6.83 -2.01
N ILE A 87 -3.75 -5.95 -2.99
CA ILE A 87 -4.79 -5.48 -3.90
C ILE A 87 -5.32 -6.65 -4.75
N VAL A 88 -4.42 -7.42 -5.37
CA VAL A 88 -4.77 -8.58 -6.19
C VAL A 88 -5.51 -9.63 -5.38
N ASP A 89 -5.08 -9.91 -4.15
CA ASP A 89 -5.73 -10.91 -3.29
C ASP A 89 -7.11 -10.45 -2.81
N THR A 90 -7.35 -9.13 -2.71
CA THR A 90 -8.62 -8.58 -2.24
C THR A 90 -9.64 -8.42 -3.36
N ILE A 91 -9.23 -7.83 -4.48
CA ILE A 91 -10.14 -7.54 -5.61
C ILE A 91 -10.22 -8.74 -6.56
N GLY A 92 -9.14 -9.51 -6.70
CA GLY A 92 -9.00 -10.54 -7.71
C GLY A 92 -8.99 -9.95 -9.12
N THR A 93 -9.65 -10.65 -10.04
CA THR A 93 -9.74 -10.23 -11.45
C THR A 93 -10.78 -9.14 -11.69
N GLU A 94 -11.86 -9.14 -10.90
CA GLU A 94 -12.98 -8.19 -11.01
C GLU A 94 -13.84 -8.23 -9.74
N LEU A 95 -14.50 -7.11 -9.41
CA LEU A 95 -15.52 -7.11 -8.36
C LEU A 95 -16.81 -7.77 -8.88
N LYS A 96 -17.06 -9.01 -8.44
CA LYS A 96 -18.24 -9.78 -8.82
C LYS A 96 -19.44 -9.43 -7.95
N LEU A 97 -20.52 -9.00 -8.58
CA LEU A 97 -21.82 -8.86 -7.93
C LEU A 97 -22.44 -10.25 -7.72
N ASN A 98 -22.82 -10.56 -6.49
CA ASN A 98 -23.53 -11.79 -6.11
C ASN A 98 -24.87 -11.41 -5.49
N LEU A 99 -25.93 -11.45 -6.30
CA LEU A 99 -27.25 -10.98 -5.87
C LEU A 99 -28.01 -12.08 -5.12
N ARG A 100 -28.47 -11.74 -3.92
CA ARG A 100 -29.36 -12.60 -3.11
C ARG A 100 -30.54 -11.82 -2.53
N PRO A 101 -31.31 -11.10 -3.35
CA PRO A 101 -32.48 -10.37 -2.86
C PRO A 101 -33.61 -11.33 -2.51
N ASP A 102 -34.44 -10.93 -1.55
CA ASP A 102 -35.77 -11.48 -1.33
C ASP A 102 -36.79 -10.60 -2.07
N LEU A 103 -37.38 -11.15 -3.14
CA LEU A 103 -38.37 -10.47 -3.98
C LEU A 103 -39.79 -11.02 -3.77
N SER A 104 -40.00 -11.88 -2.77
CA SER A 104 -41.31 -12.52 -2.50
C SER A 104 -42.43 -11.48 -2.30
N LYS A 105 -42.13 -10.38 -1.62
CA LYS A 105 -43.08 -9.27 -1.38
C LYS A 105 -43.44 -8.48 -2.63
N LEU A 106 -42.64 -8.60 -3.69
CA LEU A 106 -42.92 -7.97 -5.00
C LEU A 106 -43.71 -8.91 -5.92
N GLY A 107 -44.10 -10.10 -5.43
CA GLY A 107 -44.87 -11.08 -6.19
C GLY A 107 -44.04 -11.95 -7.12
N TYR A 108 -42.71 -11.90 -7.02
CA TYR A 108 -41.81 -12.71 -7.85
C TYR A 108 -41.77 -14.15 -7.32
N ASP A 109 -41.87 -15.11 -8.22
CA ASP A 109 -41.53 -16.50 -7.92
C ASP A 109 -40.01 -16.74 -7.92
N GLU A 110 -39.58 -17.96 -7.56
CA GLU A 110 -38.15 -18.30 -7.49
C GLU A 110 -37.48 -18.32 -8.87
N GLN A 111 -38.21 -18.71 -9.92
CA GLN A 111 -37.68 -18.71 -11.29
C GLN A 111 -37.46 -17.28 -11.79
N GLU A 112 -38.43 -16.39 -11.59
CA GLU A 112 -38.40 -14.98 -11.93
C GLU A 112 -37.31 -14.25 -11.13
N ARG A 113 -37.18 -14.55 -9.83
CA ARG A 113 -36.10 -14.04 -8.99
C ARG A 113 -34.74 -14.43 -9.55
N SER A 114 -34.56 -15.71 -9.89
CA SER A 114 -33.29 -16.17 -10.48
C SER A 114 -33.02 -15.54 -11.84
N ALA A 115 -34.04 -15.36 -12.69
CA ALA A 115 -33.89 -14.73 -14.00
C ALA A 115 -33.49 -13.26 -13.86
N TRP A 116 -34.14 -12.55 -12.94
CA TRP A 116 -33.81 -11.15 -12.63
C TRP A 116 -32.38 -11.01 -12.10
N CYS A 117 -31.95 -11.86 -11.18
CA CYS A 117 -30.57 -11.82 -10.65
C CYS A 117 -29.55 -11.96 -11.78
N ARG A 118 -29.72 -12.94 -12.68
CA ARG A 118 -28.83 -13.13 -13.83
C ARG A 118 -28.80 -11.93 -14.77
N MET A 119 -29.96 -11.32 -15.02
CA MET A 119 -30.07 -10.12 -15.84
C MET A 119 -29.28 -8.95 -15.22
N VAL A 120 -29.44 -8.72 -13.93
CA VAL A 120 -28.74 -7.63 -13.22
C VAL A 120 -27.25 -7.91 -13.10
N GLU A 121 -26.83 -9.13 -12.80
CA GLU A 121 -25.42 -9.51 -12.77
C GLU A 121 -24.75 -9.33 -14.14
N ALA A 122 -25.45 -9.67 -15.24
CA ALA A 122 -24.97 -9.41 -16.59
C ALA A 122 -24.89 -7.91 -16.90
N ALA A 123 -25.85 -7.12 -16.44
CA ALA A 123 -25.84 -5.66 -16.60
C ALA A 123 -24.70 -5.02 -15.81
N TRP A 124 -24.49 -5.44 -14.56
CA TRP A 124 -23.36 -5.05 -13.72
C TRP A 124 -22.04 -5.28 -14.43
N ARG A 125 -21.84 -6.47 -15.01
CA ARG A 125 -20.59 -6.78 -15.69
C ARG A 125 -20.33 -5.85 -16.88
N ARG A 126 -21.35 -5.49 -17.66
CA ARG A 126 -21.20 -4.53 -18.76
C ARG A 126 -20.86 -3.13 -18.24
N TRP A 127 -21.58 -2.67 -17.23
CA TRP A 127 -21.40 -1.34 -16.63
C TRP A 127 -20.01 -1.21 -15.98
N ALA A 128 -19.61 -2.19 -15.17
CA ALA A 128 -18.37 -2.16 -14.40
C ALA A 128 -17.10 -2.12 -15.28
N TRP A 129 -17.17 -2.66 -16.49
CA TRP A 129 -16.10 -2.68 -17.48
C TRP A 129 -16.19 -1.56 -18.53
N ASN A 130 -17.15 -0.64 -18.41
CA ASN A 130 -17.28 0.52 -19.29
C ASN A 130 -16.94 1.82 -18.53
N PRO A 131 -15.71 2.36 -18.66
CA PRO A 131 -15.30 3.58 -17.95
C PRO A 131 -16.26 4.76 -18.16
N ALA A 132 -16.81 4.92 -19.36
CA ALA A 132 -17.74 6.01 -19.69
C ALA A 132 -19.10 5.90 -18.97
N GLU A 133 -19.43 4.74 -18.40
CA GLU A 133 -20.65 4.54 -17.63
C GLU A 133 -20.43 4.51 -16.12
N CYS A 134 -19.27 4.01 -15.66
CA CYS A 134 -19.03 3.77 -14.24
C CYS A 134 -18.19 4.83 -13.53
N ASP A 135 -17.28 5.51 -14.24
CA ASP A 135 -16.46 6.58 -13.69
C ASP A 135 -17.00 7.95 -14.09
N LEU A 136 -17.09 8.86 -13.13
CA LEU A 136 -17.49 10.25 -13.37
C LEU A 136 -16.56 10.96 -14.36
N ALA A 137 -15.29 10.59 -14.38
CA ALA A 137 -14.32 11.12 -15.32
C ALA A 137 -14.24 10.32 -16.64
N GLY A 138 -14.92 9.17 -16.74
CA GLY A 138 -14.91 8.31 -17.92
C GLY A 138 -13.58 7.59 -18.18
N LYS A 139 -12.68 7.48 -17.20
CA LYS A 139 -11.28 7.05 -17.40
C LYS A 139 -10.95 5.69 -16.83
N ALA A 140 -11.62 5.29 -15.76
CA ALA A 140 -11.32 4.06 -15.04
C ALA A 140 -12.54 3.13 -15.00
N THR A 141 -12.28 1.82 -15.10
CA THR A 141 -13.24 0.77 -14.76
C THR A 141 -13.45 0.68 -13.25
N VAL A 142 -14.48 -0.04 -12.80
CA VAL A 142 -14.71 -0.27 -11.37
C VAL A 142 -13.52 -0.96 -10.69
N ALA A 143 -12.86 -1.91 -11.37
CA ALA A 143 -11.69 -2.59 -10.83
C ALA A 143 -10.51 -1.63 -10.63
N GLU A 144 -10.26 -0.74 -11.59
CA GLU A 144 -9.20 0.27 -11.50
C GLU A 144 -9.50 1.33 -10.45
N MET A 145 -10.77 1.75 -10.32
CA MET A 145 -11.18 2.63 -9.23
C MET A 145 -10.98 1.97 -7.86
N LEU A 146 -11.24 0.67 -7.74
CA LEU A 146 -11.01 -0.09 -6.51
C LEU A 146 -9.51 -0.29 -6.19
N ASP A 147 -8.66 -0.49 -7.19
CA ASP A 147 -7.19 -0.48 -7.02
C ASP A 147 -6.75 0.85 -6.40
N GLY A 148 -7.17 1.98 -6.99
CA GLY A 148 -6.88 3.31 -6.47
C GLY A 148 -7.44 3.51 -5.05
N ALA A 149 -8.67 3.04 -4.80
CA ALA A 149 -9.29 3.11 -3.48
C ALA A 149 -8.50 2.30 -2.44
N MET A 150 -8.01 1.11 -2.79
CA MET A 150 -7.22 0.26 -1.89
C MET A 150 -5.85 0.86 -1.62
N ARG A 151 -5.18 1.44 -2.61
CA ARG A 151 -3.91 2.17 -2.40
C ARG A 151 -4.11 3.37 -1.48
N HIS A 152 -5.22 4.08 -1.61
CA HIS A 152 -5.57 5.17 -0.70
C HIS A 152 -5.79 4.64 0.72
N PHE A 153 -6.50 3.52 0.87
CA PHE A 153 -6.69 2.84 2.16
C PHE A 153 -5.36 2.41 2.80
N LEU A 154 -4.42 1.85 2.03
CA LEU A 154 -3.11 1.45 2.53
C LEU A 154 -2.26 2.66 3.00
N GLY A 155 -2.39 3.82 2.35
CA GLY A 155 -1.66 5.03 2.73
C GLY A 155 -2.29 5.80 3.89
N TYR A 156 -3.60 6.03 3.83
CA TYR A 156 -4.32 6.93 4.74
C TYR A 156 -5.16 6.21 5.80
N GLY A 157 -5.43 4.92 5.62
CA GLY A 157 -6.30 4.14 6.51
C GLY A 157 -7.79 4.28 6.21
N GLU A 158 -8.15 5.07 5.20
CA GLU A 158 -9.53 5.24 4.74
C GLU A 158 -9.56 5.41 3.22
N SER A 159 -10.73 5.21 2.62
CA SER A 159 -10.97 5.46 1.20
C SER A 159 -12.41 5.88 1.00
N ILE A 160 -12.62 6.88 0.15
CA ILE A 160 -13.92 7.51 -0.05
C ILE A 160 -14.25 7.46 -1.55
N GLY A 161 -15.47 7.05 -1.85
CA GLY A 161 -16.03 7.08 -3.21
C GLY A 161 -17.21 8.03 -3.28
N VAL A 162 -17.34 8.75 -4.39
CA VAL A 162 -18.52 9.56 -4.69
C VAL A 162 -19.42 8.75 -5.61
N LEU A 163 -20.61 8.40 -5.12
CA LEU A 163 -21.64 7.75 -5.94
C LEU A 163 -22.58 8.83 -6.46
N SER A 164 -22.55 9.05 -7.77
CA SER A 164 -23.42 9.99 -8.46
C SER A 164 -24.07 9.32 -9.65
N PHE A 165 -25.25 9.80 -10.03
CA PHE A 165 -25.95 9.37 -11.23
C PHE A 165 -25.66 10.37 -12.36
N LEU A 166 -24.95 9.92 -13.40
CA LEU A 166 -24.73 10.69 -14.62
C LEU A 166 -25.88 10.44 -15.61
N PRO A 167 -26.79 11.41 -15.82
CA PRO A 167 -27.77 11.31 -16.89
C PRO A 167 -27.05 11.31 -18.25
N MET A 168 -27.66 10.69 -19.25
CA MET A 168 -27.09 10.53 -20.60
C MET A 168 -26.45 11.80 -21.22
N PRO A 169 -26.99 13.03 -21.03
CA PRO A 169 -26.41 14.24 -21.60
C PRO A 169 -25.06 14.65 -21.00
N ASP A 170 -24.77 14.23 -19.78
CA ASP A 170 -23.62 14.69 -18.99
C ASP A 170 -22.42 13.72 -19.04
N ARG A 171 -22.54 12.62 -19.79
CA ARG A 171 -21.45 11.65 -19.99
C ARG A 171 -20.51 12.19 -21.08
N VAL A 172 -19.22 12.31 -20.74
CA VAL A 172 -18.15 12.87 -21.61
C VAL A 172 -17.60 11.81 -22.56
#